data_AF-F9PAE6-F1
#
_entry.id   AF-F9PAE6-F1
#
_cell.length_a   1.000
_cell.length_b   1.000
_cell.length_c   1.000
_cell.angle_alpha   90.00
_cell.angle_beta   90.00
_cell.angle_gamma   90.00
#
_symmetry.space_group_name_H-M   'P 1'
#
loop_
_entity.id
_entity.type
_entity.pdbx_description
1 polymer ?
#
loop_
_entity_poly.entity_id
_entity_poly.type
_entity_poly.pdbx_seq_one_letter_code
_entity_poly.pdbx_strand_id
1 'polypeptide(L)'
;MVSDETEMDTFHKKDDIDIIVGEKSYNLARSFRTRTINELTVIDFEEMFDILWLMLGDNLIKSFEVNVCGILFELDGNGIPSTFRQENIDPLINKWWSENVSTEIIPNLIKNLEKIPCLISDLW
;
A
#
# COMPACT_ATOMS: atom_id res chain seq x y z
N MET A 1 27.03 -16.60 -1.94
CA MET A 1 26.01 -17.13 -2.86
C MET A 1 24.73 -16.38 -2.54
N VAL A 2 24.14 -15.71 -3.53
CA VAL A 2 22.90 -14.93 -3.34
C VAL A 2 21.69 -15.86 -3.20
N SER A 3 20.61 -15.35 -2.61
CA SER A 3 19.33 -16.04 -2.46
C SER A 3 18.65 -16.24 -3.83
N ASP A 4 17.87 -17.30 -3.96
CA ASP A 4 17.00 -17.60 -5.11
C ASP A 4 15.54 -17.15 -4.88
N GLU A 5 15.29 -16.44 -3.79
CA GLU A 5 13.98 -15.86 -3.47
C GLU A 5 13.60 -14.74 -4.44
N THR A 6 12.31 -14.65 -4.72
CA THR A 6 11.72 -13.71 -5.66
C THR A 6 11.07 -12.52 -4.97
N GLU A 7 10.86 -12.56 -3.66
CA GLU A 7 10.07 -11.58 -2.92
C GLU A 7 10.72 -11.29 -1.57
N MET A 8 10.76 -10.01 -1.17
CA MET A 8 11.11 -9.60 0.19
C MET A 8 9.95 -9.86 1.14
N ASP A 9 10.26 -10.08 2.43
CA ASP A 9 9.25 -10.04 3.50
C ASP A 9 8.73 -8.59 3.69
N THR A 10 8.12 -8.28 4.84
CA THR A 10 7.57 -6.97 5.22
C THR A 10 8.63 -5.89 5.50
N PHE A 11 9.74 -5.89 4.76
CA PHE A 11 10.85 -4.96 4.91
C PHE A 11 11.32 -4.47 3.54
N HIS A 12 11.70 -3.19 3.48
CA HIS A 12 12.37 -2.65 2.31
C HIS A 12 13.71 -3.35 2.07
N LYS A 13 14.10 -3.53 0.80
CA LYS A 13 15.44 -4.00 0.42
C LYS A 13 16.56 -3.17 1.04
N LYS A 14 16.35 -1.86 1.16
CA LYS A 14 17.33 -0.94 1.77
C LYS A 14 17.64 -1.27 3.24
N ASP A 15 16.72 -1.96 3.91
CA ASP A 15 16.85 -2.36 5.32
C ASP A 15 17.49 -3.75 5.47
N ASP A 16 17.89 -4.37 4.36
CA ASP A 16 18.65 -5.61 4.31
C ASP A 16 20.12 -5.41 4.71
N ILE A 17 20.32 -4.98 5.96
CA ILE A 17 21.59 -4.55 6.50
C ILE A 17 22.04 -5.49 7.61
N ASP A 18 23.28 -5.96 7.50
CA ASP A 18 23.94 -6.70 8.56
C ASP A 18 24.48 -5.72 9.63
N ILE A 19 23.97 -5.86 10.85
CA ILE A 19 24.37 -5.11 12.04
C ILE A 19 25.26 -6.01 12.90
N ILE A 20 26.46 -5.53 13.23
CA ILE A 20 27.40 -6.24 14.10
C ILE A 20 27.20 -5.79 15.55
N VAL A 21 26.86 -6.74 16.42
CA VAL A 21 26.77 -6.52 17.87
C VAL A 21 27.72 -7.48 18.58
N GLY A 22 28.82 -6.93 19.11
CA GLY A 22 29.94 -7.74 19.61
C GLY A 22 30.64 -8.47 18.46
N GLU A 23 30.72 -9.80 18.54
CA GLU A 23 31.29 -10.67 17.50
C GLU A 23 30.22 -11.34 16.61
N LYS A 24 28.95 -10.96 16.78
CA LYS A 24 27.82 -11.57 16.06
C LYS A 24 27.22 -10.59 15.05
N SER A 25 26.97 -11.08 13.84
CA SER A 25 26.22 -10.37 12.80
C SER A 25 24.73 -10.72 12.91
N TYR A 26 23.88 -9.70 12.80
CA TYR A 26 22.42 -9.81 12.85
C TYR A 26 21.81 -9.01 11.72
N ASN A 27 20.73 -9.52 11.12
CA ASN A 27 19.97 -8.79 10.11
C ASN A 27 18.49 -8.93 10.45
N LEU A 28 17.83 -7.78 10.69
CA LEU A 28 16.44 -7.75 11.15
C LEU A 28 15.45 -8.06 10.03
N ALA A 29 15.78 -7.72 8.80
CA ALA A 29 14.99 -8.02 7.61
C ALA A 29 15.10 -9.50 7.19
N ARG A 30 16.08 -10.23 7.73
CA ARG A 30 16.30 -11.66 7.48
C ARG A 30 16.03 -12.46 8.75
N SER A 31 14.75 -12.74 9.05
CA SER A 31 14.37 -13.52 10.23
C SER A 31 15.07 -14.91 10.29
N PHE A 32 15.13 -15.63 9.16
CA PHE A 32 15.75 -16.97 9.07
C PHE A 32 16.70 -17.14 7.87
N ARG A 33 16.84 -16.11 7.03
CA ARG A 33 17.65 -16.16 5.81
C ARG A 33 19.12 -15.96 6.15
N THR A 34 19.97 -16.84 5.65
CA THR A 34 21.43 -16.79 5.85
C THR A 34 22.19 -16.30 4.62
N ARG A 35 21.51 -16.17 3.48
CA ARG A 35 22.08 -15.70 2.21
C ARG A 35 21.64 -14.27 1.94
N THR A 36 22.53 -13.49 1.33
CA THR A 36 22.21 -12.14 0.82
C THR A 36 21.12 -12.22 -0.23
N ILE A 37 20.17 -11.28 -0.20
CA ILE A 37 19.09 -11.23 -1.19
C ILE A 37 19.67 -10.95 -2.58
N ASN A 38 18.95 -11.41 -3.61
CA ASN A 38 19.30 -11.08 -4.99
C ASN A 38 18.56 -9.82 -5.42
N GLU A 39 19.22 -8.67 -5.31
CA GLU A 39 18.62 -7.36 -5.62
C GLU A 39 18.01 -7.26 -7.02
N LEU A 40 18.53 -8.03 -7.99
CA LEU A 40 18.09 -8.02 -9.39
C LEU A 40 16.74 -8.71 -9.59
N THR A 41 16.41 -9.70 -8.77
CA THR A 41 15.21 -10.53 -8.97
C THR A 41 14.20 -10.40 -7.86
N VAL A 42 14.65 -10.01 -6.66
CA VAL A 42 13.76 -9.90 -5.50
C VAL A 42 12.87 -8.67 -5.66
N ILE A 43 11.58 -8.81 -5.39
CA ILE A 43 10.61 -7.71 -5.45
C ILE A 43 10.50 -7.05 -4.07
N ASP A 44 10.55 -5.72 -4.03
CA ASP A 44 10.33 -4.93 -2.81
C ASP A 44 8.86 -4.50 -2.75
N PHE A 45 8.04 -5.26 -2.04
CA PHE A 45 6.61 -4.94 -1.92
C PHE A 45 6.34 -3.69 -1.08
N GLU A 46 7.19 -3.38 -0.11
CA GLU A 46 7.06 -2.17 0.70
C GLU A 46 7.35 -0.92 -0.14
N GLU A 47 8.39 -0.96 -0.98
CA GLU A 47 8.66 0.11 -1.94
C GLU A 47 7.54 0.26 -2.97
N MET A 48 7.01 -0.85 -3.50
CA MET A 48 5.85 -0.81 -4.40
C MET A 48 4.62 -0.21 -3.70
N PHE A 49 4.36 -0.58 -2.45
CA PHE A 49 3.27 -0.02 -1.66
C PHE A 49 3.46 1.48 -1.43
N ASP A 50 4.65 1.92 -1.05
CA ASP A 50 4.98 3.34 -0.84
C ASP A 50 4.73 4.15 -2.11
N ILE A 51 5.19 3.66 -3.26
CA ILE A 51 4.98 4.33 -4.56
C ILE A 51 3.49 4.41 -4.89
N LEU A 52 2.75 3.31 -4.75
CA LEU A 52 1.32 3.27 -4.99
C LEU A 52 0.58 4.23 -4.04
N TRP A 53 0.94 4.24 -2.77
CA TRP A 53 0.36 5.12 -1.76
C TRP A 53 0.63 6.59 -2.07
N LEU A 54 1.84 6.95 -2.51
CA LEU A 54 2.16 8.31 -2.95
C LEU A 54 1.29 8.79 -4.12
N MET A 55 0.92 7.87 -5.02
CA MET A 55 0.10 8.20 -6.20
C MET A 55 -1.41 8.21 -5.90
N LEU A 56 -1.86 7.41 -4.94
CA LEU A 56 -3.27 7.12 -4.70
C LEU A 56 -3.83 7.69 -3.39
N GLY A 57 -2.98 7.89 -2.39
CA GLY A 57 -3.35 8.07 -0.99
C GLY A 57 -4.33 9.22 -0.81
N ASP A 58 -4.03 10.39 -1.37
CA ASP A 58 -4.90 11.56 -1.30
C ASP A 58 -6.30 11.31 -1.88
N ASN A 59 -6.37 10.59 -3.00
CA ASN A 59 -7.65 10.28 -3.67
C ASN A 59 -8.45 9.26 -2.87
N LEU A 60 -7.78 8.25 -2.30
CA LEU A 60 -8.41 7.26 -1.42
C LEU A 60 -8.94 7.94 -0.15
N ILE A 61 -8.15 8.77 0.51
CA ILE A 61 -8.54 9.49 1.74
C ILE A 61 -9.75 10.38 1.46
N LYS A 62 -9.67 11.27 0.45
CA LYS A 62 -10.79 12.17 0.12
C LYS A 62 -12.06 11.40 -0.26
N SER A 63 -11.90 10.33 -1.03
CA SER A 63 -13.04 9.49 -1.42
C SER A 63 -13.65 8.77 -0.23
N PHE A 64 -12.84 8.26 0.69
CA PHE A 64 -13.29 7.62 1.93
C PHE A 64 -14.01 8.61 2.85
N GLU A 65 -13.46 9.82 3.01
CA GLU A 65 -14.07 10.89 3.80
C GLU A 65 -15.48 11.22 3.30
N VAL A 66 -15.68 11.32 1.99
CA VAL A 66 -16.99 11.65 1.42
C VAL A 66 -17.95 10.45 1.46
N ASN A 67 -17.52 9.30 0.98
CA ASN A 67 -18.41 8.17 0.70
C ASN A 67 -18.63 7.23 1.90
N VAL A 68 -17.74 7.29 2.91
CA VAL A 68 -17.86 6.51 4.14
C VAL A 68 -18.10 7.43 5.32
N CYS A 69 -17.14 8.31 5.65
CA CYS A 69 -17.24 9.14 6.85
C CYS A 69 -18.40 10.14 6.78
N GLY A 70 -18.63 10.77 5.63
CA GLY A 70 -19.70 11.74 5.43
C GLY A 70 -21.09 11.14 5.65
N ILE A 71 -21.27 9.86 5.32
CA ILE A 71 -22.51 9.13 5.56
C ILE A 71 -22.57 8.61 6.99
N LEU A 72 -21.48 8.05 7.49
CA LEU A 72 -21.42 7.42 8.81
C LEU A 72 -21.51 8.43 9.96
N PHE A 73 -21.04 9.66 9.75
CA PHE A 73 -21.02 10.74 10.73
C PHE A 73 -21.84 11.96 10.29
N GLU A 74 -22.89 11.76 9.49
CA GLU A 74 -23.78 12.83 9.06
C GLU A 74 -24.37 13.55 10.29
N LEU A 75 -24.20 14.87 10.33
CA LEU A 75 -24.60 15.70 11.46
C LEU A 75 -26.07 16.09 11.34
N ASP A 76 -26.80 16.06 12.45
CA ASP A 76 -28.13 16.65 12.53
C ASP A 76 -28.10 18.19 12.58
N GLY A 77 -29.27 18.81 12.69
CA GLY A 77 -29.41 20.27 12.80
C GLY A 77 -28.73 20.90 14.04
N ASN A 78 -28.27 20.09 15.00
CA ASN A 78 -27.54 20.53 16.18
C ASN A 78 -26.02 20.26 16.08
N GLY A 79 -25.55 19.72 14.96
CA GLY A 79 -24.15 19.37 14.76
C GLY A 79 -23.73 18.05 15.43
N ILE A 80 -24.68 17.16 15.73
CA ILE A 80 -24.40 15.86 16.38
C ILE A 80 -24.47 14.74 15.34
N PRO A 81 -23.50 13.80 15.29
CA PRO A 81 -23.59 12.64 14.43
C PRO A 81 -24.86 11.84 14.70
N SER A 82 -25.71 11.71 13.68
CA SER A 82 -27.04 11.12 13.81
C SER A 82 -27.20 9.77 13.12
N THR A 83 -26.26 9.43 12.24
CA THR A 83 -26.31 8.23 11.39
C THR A 83 -25.33 7.14 11.81
N PHE A 84 -24.46 7.39 12.79
CA PHE A 84 -23.43 6.44 13.21
C PHE A 84 -24.03 5.15 13.74
N ARG A 85 -23.73 4.04 13.07
CA ARG A 85 -24.06 2.67 13.49
C ARG A 85 -22.91 1.76 13.14
N GLN A 86 -22.45 0.98 14.11
CA GLN A 86 -21.35 0.04 13.90
C GLN A 86 -21.68 -0.98 12.80
N GLU A 87 -22.93 -1.45 12.73
CA GLU A 87 -23.36 -2.39 11.69
C GLU A 87 -23.28 -1.82 10.25
N ASN A 88 -23.19 -0.50 10.10
CA ASN A 88 -23.12 0.15 8.79
C ASN A 88 -21.68 0.32 8.27
N ILE A 89 -20.66 0.10 9.12
CA ILE A 89 -19.26 0.31 8.75
C ILE A 89 -18.87 -0.59 7.56
N ASP A 90 -19.00 -1.91 7.72
CA ASP A 90 -18.59 -2.85 6.66
C ASP A 90 -19.39 -2.66 5.36
N PRO A 91 -20.74 -2.51 5.37
CA PRO A 91 -21.49 -2.21 4.16
C PRO A 91 -21.04 -0.94 3.44
N LEU A 92 -20.75 0.13 4.18
CA LEU A 92 -20.30 1.40 3.59
C LEU A 92 -18.89 1.27 2.99
N ILE A 93 -17.97 0.61 3.70
CA ILE A 93 -16.61 0.36 3.20
C ILE A 93 -16.66 -0.49 1.92
N ASN A 94 -17.43 -1.57 1.94
CA ASN A 94 -17.56 -2.46 0.77
C ASN A 94 -18.19 -1.75 -0.43
N LYS A 95 -19.20 -0.90 -0.18
CA LYS A 95 -19.82 -0.08 -1.23
C LYS A 95 -18.84 0.95 -1.79
N TRP A 96 -18.12 1.68 -0.92
CA TRP A 96 -17.10 2.63 -1.35
C TRP A 96 -16.00 1.94 -2.20
N TRP A 97 -15.54 0.77 -1.77
CA TRP A 97 -14.54 0.02 -2.50
C TRP A 97 -15.03 -0.41 -3.89
N SER A 98 -16.25 -0.94 -3.98
CA SER A 98 -16.80 -1.45 -5.24
C SER A 98 -17.22 -0.33 -6.19
N GLU A 99 -17.82 0.75 -5.69
CA GLU A 99 -18.42 1.82 -6.50
C GLU A 99 -17.48 2.98 -6.81
N ASN A 100 -16.43 3.21 -6.00
CA ASN A 100 -15.50 4.32 -6.18
C ASN A 100 -14.06 3.85 -6.41
N VAL A 101 -13.52 3.02 -5.51
CA VAL A 101 -12.10 2.63 -5.57
C VAL A 101 -11.81 1.79 -6.82
N SER A 102 -12.60 0.73 -7.02
CA SER A 102 -12.38 -0.26 -8.08
C SER A 102 -12.75 0.24 -9.48
N THR A 103 -13.72 1.16 -9.57
CA THR A 103 -14.31 1.63 -10.83
C THR A 103 -13.72 2.94 -11.33
N GLU A 104 -13.21 3.78 -10.43
CA GLU A 104 -12.72 5.11 -10.77
C GLU A 104 -11.26 5.32 -10.35
N ILE A 105 -10.94 5.16 -9.06
CA ILE A 105 -9.62 5.54 -8.53
C ILE A 105 -8.51 4.65 -9.13
N ILE A 106 -8.63 3.33 -9.01
CA ILE A 106 -7.63 2.40 -9.55
C ILE A 106 -7.53 2.51 -11.09
N PRO A 107 -8.64 2.49 -11.86
CA PRO A 107 -8.56 2.66 -13.31
C PRO A 107 -7.93 3.99 -13.75
N ASN A 108 -8.16 5.09 -13.03
CA ASN A 108 -7.54 6.37 -13.33
C ASN A 108 -6.02 6.36 -13.06
N LEU A 109 -5.58 5.67 -11.99
CA LEU A 109 -4.15 5.46 -11.78
C LEU A 109 -3.53 4.69 -12.93
N ILE A 110 -4.11 3.55 -13.33
CA ILE A 110 -3.59 2.71 -14.42
C ILE A 110 -3.43 3.54 -15.69
N LYS A 111 -4.47 4.29 -16.08
CA LYS A 111 -4.43 5.20 -17.23
C LYS A 111 -3.35 6.28 -17.13
N ASN A 112 -3.01 6.73 -15.92
CA ASN A 112 -1.96 7.72 -15.70
C ASN A 112 -0.57 7.09 -15.80
N LEU A 113 -0.40 5.89 -15.24
CA LEU A 113 0.85 5.11 -15.33
C LEU A 113 1.19 4.75 -16.79
N GLU A 114 0.20 4.33 -17.57
CA GLU A 114 0.35 4.03 -19.01
C GLU A 114 0.82 5.24 -19.83
N LYS A 115 0.59 6.46 -19.36
CA LYS A 115 1.00 7.70 -20.03
C LYS A 115 2.43 8.13 -19.69
N ILE A 116 3.05 7.52 -18.68
CA ILE A 116 4.43 7.83 -18.29
C ILE A 116 5.36 7.08 -19.26
N PRO A 117 6.08 7.79 -20.17
CA PRO A 117 6.85 7.14 -21.24
C PRO A 117 7.97 6.21 -20.74
N CYS A 118 8.38 6.35 -19.47
CA CYS A 118 9.50 5.66 -18.85
C CYS A 118 9.17 4.24 -18.35
N LEU A 119 7.89 3.89 -18.20
CA LEU A 119 7.48 2.58 -17.65
C LEU A 119 7.30 1.49 -18.72
N ILE A 120 7.27 1.86 -20.01
CA ILE A 120 7.00 0.92 -21.11
C ILE A 120 8.28 0.27 -21.64
N SER A 121 9.46 0.86 -21.44
CA SER A 121 10.73 0.30 -21.95
C SER A 121 11.35 -0.79 -21.09
N ASP A 122 10.99 -0.87 -19.80
CA ASP A 122 11.72 -1.69 -18.83
C ASP A 122 10.90 -2.90 -18.32
N LEU A 123 9.69 -3.10 -18.86
CA LEU A 123 8.76 -4.17 -18.48
C LEU A 123 8.49 -5.22 -19.58
N TRP A 124 9.25 -5.20 -20.69
CA TRP A 124 9.26 -6.20 -21.76
C TRP A 124 10.69 -6.48 -22.23
#